data_AF-A0A9X3U0M3-F1
#
_entry.id   AF-A0A9X3U0M3-F1
#
_cell.length_a   1.000
_cell.length_b   1.000
_cell.length_c   1.000
_cell.angle_alpha   90.00
_cell.angle_beta   90.00
_cell.angle_gamma   90.00
#
_symmetry.space_group_name_H-M   'P 1'
#
loop_
_entity.id
_entity.type
_entity.pdbx_description
1 polymer ?
#
loop_
_entity_poly.entity_id
_entity_poly.type
_entity_poly.pdbx_seq_one_letter_code
_entity_poly.pdbx_strand_id
1 'polypeptide(L)'
;MTQPLMPLATAVWLVDNTSLTFEQIAEFCGLHALEVQGIADEQVAMHIVGLDPVANGQLTWEEIERCQKDSNARLKLRQDEVPARTRSRGPRYTPVSKRQDRPDAIAWLLRYHPELSDAQLCKLIGTTKPTIASIRERSHWNIANIKPRDPVSLGICKQRDLDEAVARAVAKAERVKAGAEPANAPDPEDTPDLDLPDPDDVAPEASEEPEASADSEVSEDPEDKAS
;
A
#
# COMPACT_ATOMS: atom_id res chain seq x y z
N MET A 1 6.14 -5.55 18.60
CA MET A 1 7.01 -4.36 18.56
C MET A 1 7.55 -4.23 17.15
N THR A 2 7.63 -3.01 16.62
CA THR A 2 8.20 -2.75 15.30
C THR A 2 9.71 -2.97 15.35
N GLN A 3 10.25 -3.73 14.40
CA GLN A 3 11.68 -4.04 14.32
C GLN A 3 12.33 -3.22 13.19
N PRO A 4 13.64 -2.92 13.27
CA PRO A 4 14.38 -2.30 12.17
C PRO A 4 14.38 -3.21 10.94
N LEU A 5 14.48 -2.60 9.75
CA LEU A 5 14.38 -3.28 8.45
C LEU A 5 15.44 -4.37 8.22
N MET A 6 16.62 -4.26 8.85
CA MET A 6 17.70 -5.25 8.81
C MET A 6 18.31 -5.46 10.21
N PRO A 7 17.64 -6.22 11.09
CA PRO A 7 17.97 -6.25 12.51
C PRO A 7 19.38 -6.75 12.82
N LEU A 8 19.87 -7.74 12.08
CA LEU A 8 21.21 -8.29 12.30
C LEU A 8 22.32 -7.32 11.86
N ALA A 9 22.16 -6.66 10.70
CA ALA A 9 23.12 -5.66 10.23
C ALA A 9 23.10 -4.38 11.08
N THR A 10 21.92 -3.99 11.55
CA THR A 10 21.77 -2.87 12.50
C THR A 10 22.39 -3.21 13.85
N ALA A 11 22.27 -4.45 14.34
CA ALA A 11 22.92 -4.90 15.57
C ALA A 11 24.45 -4.84 15.46
N VAL A 12 25.04 -5.34 14.36
CA VAL A 12 26.50 -5.23 14.10
C VAL A 12 26.95 -3.78 14.18
N TRP A 13 26.25 -2.86 13.49
CA TRP A 13 26.61 -1.45 13.53
C TRP A 13 26.49 -0.85 14.94
N LEU A 14 25.41 -1.14 15.67
CA LEU A 14 25.19 -0.62 17.03
C LEU A 14 26.24 -1.12 18.01
N VAL A 15 26.65 -2.39 17.92
CA VAL A 15 27.72 -2.97 18.76
C VAL A 15 29.05 -2.26 18.53
N ASP A 16 29.39 -1.96 17.27
CA ASP A 16 30.69 -1.37 16.93
C ASP A 16 30.77 0.15 17.15
N ASN A 17 29.64 0.86 17.09
CA ASN A 17 29.60 2.33 17.03
C ASN A 17 28.95 3.00 18.25
N THR A 18 28.42 2.24 19.20
CA THR A 18 27.73 2.79 20.38
C THR A 18 28.15 2.08 21.67
N SER A 19 27.96 2.72 22.82
CA SER A 19 28.17 2.13 24.15
C SER A 19 26.87 1.59 24.76
N LEU A 20 25.91 1.17 23.94
CA LEU A 20 24.66 0.58 24.39
C LEU A 20 24.89 -0.81 24.98
N THR A 21 24.03 -1.21 25.92
CA THR A 21 24.08 -2.57 26.48
C THR A 21 23.56 -3.60 25.48
N PHE A 22 24.03 -4.85 25.61
CA PHE A 22 23.56 -5.95 24.77
C PHE A 22 22.04 -6.17 24.88
N GLU A 23 21.45 -5.93 26.05
CA GLU A 23 20.00 -6.02 26.25
C GLU A 23 19.24 -4.94 25.47
N GLN A 24 19.74 -3.69 25.45
CA GLN A 24 19.13 -2.60 24.70
C GLN A 24 19.16 -2.85 23.18
N ILE A 25 20.29 -3.35 22.67
CA ILE A 25 20.44 -3.70 21.24
C ILE A 25 19.57 -4.91 20.90
N ALA A 26 19.55 -5.93 21.76
CA ALA A 26 18.73 -7.13 21.60
C ALA A 26 17.24 -6.78 21.52
N GLU A 27 16.75 -5.94 22.43
CA GLU A 27 15.36 -5.52 22.43
C GLU A 27 14.99 -4.72 21.18
N PHE A 28 15.86 -3.79 20.76
CA PHE A 28 15.62 -2.97 19.57
C PHE A 28 15.60 -3.79 18.28
N CYS A 29 16.57 -4.68 18.10
CA CYS A 29 16.69 -5.52 16.91
C CYS A 29 15.80 -6.78 16.98
N GLY A 30 15.16 -7.07 18.12
CA GLY A 30 14.38 -8.29 18.31
C GLY A 30 15.22 -9.56 18.32
N LEU A 31 16.48 -9.46 18.77
CA LEU A 31 17.44 -10.56 18.92
C LEU A 31 17.55 -10.97 20.39
N HIS A 32 18.17 -12.11 20.66
CA HIS A 32 18.52 -12.49 22.03
C HIS A 32 19.84 -11.82 22.45
N ALA A 33 20.00 -11.47 23.73
CA ALA A 33 21.24 -10.83 24.24
C ALA A 33 22.50 -11.66 23.94
N LEU A 34 22.39 -13.00 23.94
CA LEU A 34 23.49 -13.91 23.56
C LEU A 34 23.86 -13.83 22.07
N GLU A 35 22.92 -13.53 21.19
CA GLU A 35 23.21 -13.33 19.76
C GLU A 35 23.97 -12.03 19.56
N VAL A 36 23.57 -10.97 20.26
CA VAL A 36 24.28 -9.68 20.26
C VAL A 36 25.68 -9.82 20.86
N GLN A 37 25.83 -10.59 21.93
CA GLN A 37 27.14 -10.94 22.48
C GLN A 37 27.99 -11.73 21.46
N GLY A 38 27.39 -12.70 20.77
CA GLY A 38 28.06 -13.45 19.72
C GLY A 38 28.49 -12.58 18.53
N ILE A 39 27.79 -11.47 18.25
CA ILE A 39 28.21 -10.47 17.26
C ILE A 39 29.42 -9.68 17.79
N ALA A 40 29.39 -9.26 19.05
CA ALA A 40 30.50 -8.55 19.69
C ALA A 40 31.78 -9.41 19.80
N ASP A 41 31.61 -10.72 20.02
CA ASP A 41 32.70 -11.71 20.05
C ASP A 41 33.15 -12.15 18.64
N GLU A 42 32.61 -11.53 17.57
CA GLU A 42 32.83 -11.88 16.16
C GLU A 42 32.53 -13.36 15.84
N GLN A 43 31.70 -14.06 16.62
CA GLN A 43 31.33 -15.45 16.37
C GLN A 43 30.11 -15.57 15.44
N VAL A 44 29.27 -14.54 15.43
CA VAL A 44 28.03 -14.45 14.67
C VAL A 44 28.14 -13.26 13.71
N ALA A 45 27.56 -13.39 12.52
CA ALA A 45 27.47 -12.29 11.54
C ALA A 45 28.81 -11.75 10.98
N MET A 46 29.92 -12.50 11.05
CA MET A 46 31.27 -12.09 10.57
C MET A 46 31.33 -11.54 9.12
N HIS A 47 30.38 -11.91 8.25
CA HIS A 47 30.35 -11.49 6.85
C HIS A 47 29.25 -10.45 6.57
N ILE A 48 28.57 -9.96 7.60
CA ILE A 48 27.50 -8.97 7.47
C ILE A 48 28.10 -7.59 7.70
N VAL A 49 27.94 -6.72 6.70
CA VAL A 49 28.34 -5.32 6.81
C VAL A 49 27.32 -4.59 7.68
N GLY A 50 27.80 -3.95 8.75
CA GLY A 50 26.98 -3.15 9.64
C GLY A 50 26.24 -2.05 8.88
N LEU A 51 24.94 -1.91 9.15
CA LEU A 51 24.07 -0.93 8.52
C LEU A 51 23.69 0.15 9.53
N ASP A 52 24.09 1.39 9.23
CA ASP A 52 23.84 2.55 10.08
C ASP A 52 22.33 2.87 10.18
N PRO A 53 21.70 2.71 11.37
CA PRO A 53 20.29 3.01 11.58
C PRO A 53 19.97 4.50 11.58
N VAL A 54 20.96 5.36 11.84
CA VAL A 54 20.80 6.82 11.79
C VAL A 54 20.81 7.30 10.35
N ALA A 55 21.74 6.80 9.53
CA ALA A 55 21.78 7.11 8.11
C ALA A 55 20.51 6.64 7.36
N ASN A 56 19.92 5.52 7.79
CA ASN A 56 18.64 5.03 7.28
C ASN A 56 17.41 5.76 7.82
N GLY A 57 17.59 6.72 8.73
CA GLY A 57 16.50 7.47 9.34
C GLY A 57 15.65 6.68 10.35
N GLN A 58 16.09 5.49 10.77
CA GLN A 58 15.38 4.64 11.73
C GLN A 58 15.62 5.08 13.18
N LEU A 59 16.79 5.67 13.47
CA LEU A 59 17.16 6.24 14.76
C LEU A 59 17.68 7.67 14.58
N THR A 60 17.70 8.43 15.67
CA THR A 60 18.41 9.71 15.76
C THR A 60 19.59 9.57 16.71
N TRP A 61 20.63 10.39 16.50
CA TRP A 61 21.77 10.44 17.42
C TRP A 61 21.35 10.80 18.85
N GLU A 62 20.37 11.70 18.99
CA GLU A 62 19.80 12.10 20.29
C GLU A 62 19.20 10.91 21.06
N GLU A 63 18.51 10.01 20.35
CA GLU A 63 17.91 8.81 20.95
C GLU A 63 18.97 7.80 21.39
N ILE A 64 20.03 7.63 20.59
CA ILE A 64 21.18 6.78 20.95
C ILE A 64 21.89 7.36 22.18
N GLU A 65 22.16 8.67 22.23
CA GLU A 65 22.77 9.32 23.40
C GLU A 65 21.94 9.18 24.67
N ARG A 66 20.61 9.31 24.56
CA ARG A 66 19.69 9.13 25.69
C ARG A 66 19.82 7.72 26.28
N CYS A 67 19.86 6.69 25.42
CA CYS A 67 19.98 5.30 25.84
C CYS A 67 21.40 4.91 26.27
N GLN A 68 22.44 5.58 25.78
CA GLN A 68 23.82 5.37 26.25
C GLN A 68 24.03 5.88 27.68
N LYS A 69 23.27 6.91 28.11
CA LYS A 69 23.36 7.48 29.47
C LYS A 69 22.54 6.68 30.50
N ASP A 70 21.56 5.90 30.07
CA ASP A 70 20.68 5.10 30.93
C ASP A 70 20.55 3.67 30.39
N SER A 71 21.15 2.72 31.10
CA SER A 71 21.15 1.30 30.72
C SER A 71 19.77 0.64 30.74
N ASN A 72 18.79 1.21 31.46
CA ASN A 72 17.41 0.69 31.50
C ASN A 72 16.51 1.30 30.41
N ALA A 73 17.00 2.31 29.69
CA ALA A 73 16.24 2.97 28.65
C ALA A 73 16.16 2.10 27.38
N ARG A 74 14.99 2.09 26.75
CA ARG A 74 14.74 1.33 25.52
C ARG A 74 14.78 2.25 24.31
N LEU A 75 15.45 1.83 23.24
CA LEU A 75 15.49 2.53 21.96
C LEU A 75 14.12 2.47 21.28
N LYS A 76 13.69 3.59 20.70
CA LYS A 76 12.46 3.69 19.93
C LYS A 76 12.77 4.00 18.46
N LEU A 77 12.18 3.24 17.54
CA LEU A 77 12.25 3.59 16.12
C LEU A 77 11.60 4.95 15.89
N ARG A 78 12.24 5.77 15.07
CA ARG A 78 11.65 6.98 14.54
C ARG A 78 10.45 6.61 13.68
N GLN A 79 9.32 7.26 13.93
CA GLN A 79 8.14 7.12 13.08
C GLN A 79 8.37 7.93 11.80
N ASP A 80 8.26 7.28 10.64
CA ASP A 80 8.28 7.99 9.36
C ASP A 80 7.06 8.90 9.26
N GLU A 81 7.29 10.21 9.15
CA GLU A 81 6.21 11.20 8.94
C GLU A 81 5.52 11.04 7.57
N VAL A 82 6.17 10.34 6.63
CA VAL A 82 5.64 10.11 5.28
C VAL A 82 5.05 8.71 5.19
N PRO A 83 3.72 8.56 5.04
CA PRO A 83 3.11 7.25 4.86
C PRO A 83 3.65 6.58 3.59
N ALA A 84 3.94 5.28 3.67
CA ALA A 84 4.42 4.50 2.55
C ALA A 84 3.42 4.62 1.38
N ARG A 85 3.91 5.01 0.19
CA ARG A 85 3.07 5.07 -1.01
C ARG A 85 2.55 3.68 -1.32
N THR A 86 1.25 3.48 -1.16
CA THR A 86 0.56 2.26 -1.61
C THR A 86 0.75 2.13 -3.12
N ARG A 87 1.31 1.01 -3.57
CA ARG A 87 1.46 0.74 -5.00
C ARG A 87 0.06 0.71 -5.63
N SER A 88 -0.15 1.51 -6.67
CA SER A 88 -1.35 1.41 -7.50
C SER A 88 -1.50 -0.03 -8.01
N ARG A 89 -2.72 -0.58 -7.95
CA ARG A 89 -3.00 -1.94 -8.43
C ARG A 89 -2.54 -2.06 -9.89
N GLY A 90 -1.54 -2.91 -10.13
CA GLY A 90 -1.01 -3.13 -11.48
C GLY A 90 -2.03 -3.76 -12.43
N PRO A 91 -1.72 -3.84 -13.74
CA PRO A 91 -2.59 -4.48 -14.73
C PRO A 91 -2.96 -5.90 -14.31
N ARG A 92 -4.24 -6.26 -14.46
CA ARG A 92 -4.75 -7.58 -14.04
C ARG A 92 -4.01 -8.69 -14.80
N TYR A 93 -3.45 -9.65 -14.05
CA TYR A 93 -2.74 -10.77 -14.65
C TYR A 93 -3.71 -11.68 -15.41
N THR A 94 -3.54 -11.76 -16.73
CA THR A 94 -4.32 -12.68 -17.57
C THR A 94 -3.58 -14.03 -17.70
N PRO A 95 -4.18 -15.14 -17.23
CA PRO A 95 -3.53 -16.46 -17.16
C PRO A 95 -3.12 -16.98 -18.54
N VAL A 96 -2.11 -17.85 -18.57
CA VAL A 96 -1.49 -18.36 -19.82
C VAL A 96 -2.51 -18.97 -20.77
N SER A 97 -3.46 -19.75 -20.26
CA SER A 97 -4.51 -20.40 -21.06
C SER A 97 -5.36 -19.40 -21.84
N LYS A 98 -5.63 -18.22 -21.26
CA LYS A 98 -6.48 -17.18 -21.86
C LYS A 98 -5.69 -16.20 -22.74
N ARG A 99 -4.39 -16.41 -22.96
CA ARG A 99 -3.55 -15.52 -23.78
C ARG A 99 -3.85 -15.63 -25.27
N GLN A 100 -4.18 -16.83 -25.72
CA GLN A 100 -4.53 -17.10 -27.10
C GLN A 100 -5.87 -16.47 -27.49
N ASP A 101 -6.77 -16.26 -26.52
CA ASP A 101 -8.07 -15.63 -26.73
C ASP A 101 -8.03 -14.09 -26.66
N ARG A 102 -6.90 -13.49 -26.25
CA ARG A 102 -6.79 -12.02 -26.17
C ARG A 102 -6.93 -11.33 -27.53
N PRO A 103 -6.34 -11.83 -28.64
CA PRO A 103 -6.54 -11.20 -29.94
C PRO A 103 -8.00 -11.25 -30.42
N ASP A 104 -8.72 -12.32 -30.09
CA ASP A 104 -10.16 -12.48 -30.38
C ASP A 104 -11.00 -11.45 -29.61
N ALA A 105 -10.68 -11.25 -28.33
CA ALA A 105 -11.29 -10.21 -27.48
C ALA A 105 -11.01 -8.79 -27.98
N ILE A 106 -9.76 -8.49 -28.35
CA ILE A 106 -9.38 -7.17 -28.89
C ILE A 106 -10.12 -6.91 -30.21
N ALA A 107 -10.19 -7.90 -31.10
CA ALA A 107 -10.90 -7.77 -32.37
C ALA A 107 -12.41 -7.54 -32.18
N TRP A 108 -13.00 -8.11 -31.12
CA TRP A 108 -14.40 -7.86 -30.76
C TRP A 108 -14.61 -6.44 -30.23
N LEU A 109 -13.77 -5.98 -29.30
CA LEU A 109 -13.88 -4.61 -28.76
C LEU A 109 -13.66 -3.55 -29.84
N LEU A 110 -12.68 -3.72 -30.73
CA LEU A 110 -12.46 -2.80 -31.84
C LEU A 110 -13.65 -2.74 -32.82
N ARG A 111 -14.46 -3.80 -32.90
CA ARG A 111 -15.61 -3.89 -33.81
C ARG A 111 -16.89 -3.33 -33.19
N TYR A 112 -17.18 -3.66 -31.94
CA TYR A 112 -18.44 -3.34 -31.28
C TYR A 112 -18.36 -2.11 -30.36
N HIS A 113 -17.15 -1.77 -29.90
CA HIS A 113 -16.90 -0.66 -28.98
C HIS A 113 -15.75 0.24 -29.48
N PRO A 114 -15.88 0.88 -30.66
CA PRO A 114 -14.87 1.80 -31.18
C PRO A 114 -14.66 3.07 -30.33
N GLU A 115 -15.58 3.35 -29.40
CA GLU A 115 -15.48 4.44 -28.41
C GLU A 115 -14.38 4.21 -27.36
N LEU A 116 -13.95 2.97 -27.15
CA LEU A 116 -12.91 2.64 -26.17
C LEU A 116 -11.53 3.09 -26.67
N SER A 117 -10.81 3.83 -25.81
CA SER A 117 -9.43 4.22 -26.08
C SER A 117 -8.45 3.05 -25.88
N ASP A 118 -7.30 3.12 -26.56
CA ASP A 118 -6.25 2.09 -26.44
C ASP A 118 -5.77 1.90 -24.99
N ALA A 119 -5.79 2.97 -24.17
CA ALA A 119 -5.46 2.90 -22.75
C ALA A 119 -6.49 2.08 -21.95
N GLN A 120 -7.78 2.28 -22.22
CA GLN A 120 -8.86 1.50 -21.60
C GLN A 120 -8.80 0.04 -22.02
N LEU A 121 -8.52 -0.25 -23.29
CA LEU A 121 -8.32 -1.61 -23.80
C LEU A 121 -7.12 -2.32 -23.13
N CYS A 122 -6.01 -1.62 -22.93
CA CYS A 122 -4.84 -2.14 -22.21
C CYS A 122 -5.21 -2.55 -20.78
N LYS A 123 -5.96 -1.71 -20.06
CA LYS A 123 -6.38 -1.97 -18.68
C LYS A 123 -7.40 -3.11 -18.57
N LEU A 124 -8.36 -3.17 -19.49
CA LEU A 124 -9.46 -4.13 -19.47
C LEU A 124 -9.01 -5.56 -19.82
N ILE A 125 -8.15 -5.72 -20.83
CA ILE A 125 -7.70 -7.04 -21.33
C ILE A 125 -6.34 -7.47 -20.73
N GLY A 126 -5.53 -6.52 -20.25
CA GLY A 126 -4.15 -6.79 -19.85
C GLY A 126 -3.24 -7.01 -21.07
N THR A 127 -3.37 -6.15 -22.07
CA THR A 127 -2.59 -6.16 -23.33
C THR A 127 -1.77 -4.87 -23.48
N THR A 128 -0.95 -4.78 -24.52
CA THR A 128 -0.14 -3.59 -24.81
C THR A 128 -0.66 -2.85 -26.06
N LYS A 129 -0.43 -1.53 -26.10
CA LYS A 129 -0.78 -0.67 -27.24
C LYS A 129 -0.28 -1.19 -28.61
N PRO A 130 0.98 -1.66 -28.77
CA PRO A 130 1.43 -2.21 -30.05
C PRO A 130 0.66 -3.47 -30.46
N THR A 131 0.23 -4.30 -29.50
CA THR A 131 -0.61 -5.46 -29.82
C THR A 131 -1.98 -5.05 -30.34
N ILE A 132 -2.61 -4.03 -29.75
CA ILE A 132 -3.89 -3.48 -30.22
C ILE A 132 -3.73 -2.92 -31.64
N ALA A 133 -2.67 -2.13 -31.89
CA ALA A 133 -2.37 -1.58 -33.21
C ALA A 133 -2.18 -2.69 -34.26
N SER A 134 -1.44 -3.76 -33.94
CA SER A 134 -1.22 -4.88 -34.85
C SER A 134 -2.52 -5.60 -35.27
N ILE A 135 -3.52 -5.63 -34.38
CA ILE A 135 -4.82 -6.25 -34.67
C ILE A 135 -5.69 -5.29 -35.47
N ARG A 136 -5.66 -3.99 -35.17
CA ARG A 136 -6.35 -2.94 -35.92
C ARG A 136 -5.86 -2.88 -37.38
N GLU A 137 -4.55 -2.91 -37.56
CA GLU A 137 -3.87 -2.86 -38.88
C GLU A 137 -3.84 -4.22 -39.59
N ARG A 138 -4.37 -5.27 -38.96
CA ARG A 138 -4.34 -6.65 -39.49
C ARG A 138 -2.92 -7.18 -39.76
N SER A 139 -1.92 -6.66 -39.06
CA SER A 139 -0.50 -7.05 -39.15
C SER A 139 -0.08 -8.07 -38.09
N HIS A 140 -1.01 -8.51 -37.23
CA HIS A 140 -0.75 -9.58 -36.28
C HIS A 140 -0.44 -10.92 -36.98
N TRP A 141 0.57 -11.65 -36.50
CA TRP A 141 1.04 -12.89 -37.12
C TRP A 141 -0.07 -13.95 -37.30
N ASN A 142 -1.06 -13.98 -36.42
CA ASN A 142 -2.19 -14.92 -36.47
C ASN A 142 -3.51 -14.32 -36.99
N ILE A 143 -3.46 -13.22 -37.74
CA ILE A 143 -4.68 -12.47 -38.12
C ILE A 143 -5.72 -13.29 -38.88
N ALA A 144 -5.29 -14.30 -39.64
CA ALA A 144 -6.19 -15.17 -40.41
C ALA A 144 -7.11 -16.04 -39.53
N ASN A 145 -6.68 -16.36 -38.31
CA ASN A 145 -7.42 -17.23 -37.40
C ASN A 145 -8.17 -16.46 -36.30
N ILE A 146 -7.98 -15.14 -36.19
CA ILE A 146 -8.64 -14.31 -35.18
C ILE A 146 -10.14 -14.23 -35.47
N LYS A 147 -10.96 -14.60 -34.48
CA LYS A 147 -12.43 -14.50 -34.55
C LYS A 147 -12.91 -13.55 -33.47
N PRO A 148 -13.61 -12.44 -33.82
CA PRO A 148 -14.15 -11.54 -32.83
C PRO A 148 -15.08 -12.28 -31.84
N ARG A 149 -14.65 -12.42 -30.59
CA ARG A 149 -15.40 -13.02 -29.49
C ARG A 149 -15.45 -12.09 -28.29
N ASP A 150 -16.57 -12.11 -27.60
CA ASP A 150 -16.80 -11.25 -26.43
C ASP A 150 -15.79 -11.56 -25.29
N PRO A 151 -15.06 -10.56 -24.78
CA PRO A 151 -14.10 -10.74 -23.69
C PRO A 151 -14.72 -11.21 -22.37
N VAL A 152 -16.01 -10.97 -22.12
CA VAL A 152 -16.71 -11.46 -20.92
C VAL A 152 -16.99 -12.95 -21.05
N SER A 153 -17.49 -13.37 -22.21
CA SER A 153 -17.70 -14.80 -22.54
C SER A 153 -16.40 -15.61 -22.50
N LEU A 154 -15.27 -15.01 -22.88
CA LEU A 154 -13.93 -15.62 -22.77
C LEU A 154 -13.37 -15.60 -21.33
N GLY A 155 -14.07 -14.94 -20.41
CA GLY A 155 -13.68 -14.78 -19.00
C GLY A 155 -12.39 -13.97 -18.83
N ILE A 156 -12.09 -13.05 -19.74
CA ILE A 156 -10.93 -12.14 -19.68
C ILE A 156 -11.26 -10.91 -18.81
N CYS A 157 -12.48 -10.39 -18.94
CA CYS A 157 -12.99 -9.30 -18.11
C CYS A 157 -14.34 -9.68 -17.48
N LYS A 158 -14.75 -8.95 -16.43
CA LYS A 158 -16.09 -9.08 -15.85
C LYS A 158 -17.04 -8.14 -16.60
N GLN A 159 -18.34 -8.48 -16.64
CA GLN A 159 -19.37 -7.64 -17.24
C GLN A 159 -19.35 -6.21 -16.68
N ARG A 160 -19.28 -6.08 -15.35
CA ARG A 160 -19.21 -4.78 -14.67
C ARG A 160 -18.05 -3.90 -15.16
N ASP A 161 -16.86 -4.49 -15.33
CA ASP A 161 -15.66 -3.77 -15.76
C ASP A 161 -15.79 -3.29 -17.22
N LEU A 162 -16.45 -4.08 -18.08
CA LEU A 162 -16.71 -3.71 -19.47
C LEU A 162 -17.73 -2.56 -19.55
N ASP A 163 -18.84 -2.69 -18.83
CA ASP A 163 -19.91 -1.67 -18.81
C ASP A 163 -19.38 -0.33 -18.28
N GLU A 164 -18.56 -0.36 -17.22
CA GLU A 164 -17.93 0.82 -16.67
C GLU A 164 -16.94 1.47 -17.66
N ALA A 165 -16.11 0.66 -18.33
CA ALA A 165 -15.17 1.17 -19.32
C ALA A 165 -15.88 1.85 -20.49
N VAL A 166 -16.99 1.27 -20.96
CA VAL A 166 -17.84 1.84 -22.03
C VAL A 166 -18.52 3.11 -21.56
N ALA A 167 -19.13 3.13 -20.38
CA ALA A 167 -19.77 4.33 -19.82
C ALA A 167 -18.77 5.50 -19.69
N ARG A 168 -17.56 5.23 -19.18
CA ARG A 168 -16.48 6.22 -19.08
C ARG A 168 -16.02 6.70 -20.46
N ALA A 169 -15.91 5.80 -21.44
CA ALA A 169 -15.52 6.14 -22.79
C ALA A 169 -16.56 7.02 -23.51
N VAL A 170 -17.85 6.70 -23.36
CA VAL A 170 -18.94 7.52 -23.91
C VAL A 170 -18.95 8.90 -23.27
N ALA A 171 -18.86 8.99 -21.93
CA ALA A 171 -18.78 10.28 -21.23
C ALA A 171 -17.58 11.12 -21.68
N LYS A 172 -16.41 10.49 -21.91
CA LYS A 172 -15.23 11.17 -22.45
C LYS A 172 -15.45 11.63 -23.89
N ALA A 173 -16.05 10.79 -24.74
CA ALA A 173 -16.36 11.13 -26.13
C ALA A 173 -17.37 12.28 -26.23
N GLU A 174 -18.37 12.34 -25.35
CA GLU A 174 -19.33 13.45 -25.27
C GLU A 174 -18.67 14.75 -24.83
N ARG A 175 -17.80 14.71 -23.82
CA ARG A 175 -17.03 15.90 -23.38
C ARG A 175 -16.13 16.46 -24.48
N VAL A 176 -15.49 15.58 -25.26
CA VAL A 176 -14.66 15.98 -26.42
C VAL A 176 -15.53 16.58 -27.53
N LYS A 177 -16.72 16.01 -27.80
CA LYS A 177 -17.67 16.56 -28.80
C LYS A 177 -18.27 17.90 -28.37
N ALA A 178 -18.41 18.17 -27.07
CA ALA A 178 -18.92 19.41 -26.52
C ALA A 178 -17.91 20.57 -26.52
N GLY A 179 -16.74 20.41 -27.16
CA GLY A 179 -15.77 21.51 -27.34
C GLY A 179 -14.87 21.79 -26.14
N ALA A 180 -14.86 20.93 -25.11
CA ALA A 180 -13.81 20.97 -24.10
C ALA A 180 -12.54 20.39 -24.72
N GLU A 181 -11.46 21.19 -24.79
CA GLU A 181 -10.15 20.79 -25.29
C GLU A 181 -9.73 19.41 -24.76
N PRO A 182 -9.03 18.59 -25.56
CA PRO A 182 -8.48 17.34 -25.10
C PRO A 182 -7.28 17.67 -24.21
N ALA A 183 -7.54 18.04 -22.96
CA ALA A 183 -6.56 17.85 -21.93
C ALA A 183 -6.22 16.36 -21.99
N ASN A 184 -4.98 16.08 -22.36
CA ASN A 184 -4.27 14.84 -22.04
C ASN A 184 -4.15 14.76 -20.50
N ALA A 185 -5.30 14.81 -19.83
CA ALA A 185 -5.44 14.48 -18.44
C ALA A 185 -5.21 12.98 -18.39
N PRO A 186 -4.24 12.50 -17.59
CA PRO A 186 -4.18 11.09 -17.26
C PRO A 186 -5.58 10.67 -16.80
N ASP A 187 -5.98 9.44 -17.13
CA ASP A 187 -7.26 8.89 -16.71
C ASP A 187 -7.50 9.23 -15.22
N PRO A 188 -8.72 9.59 -14.80
CA PRO A 188 -9.00 10.12 -13.46
C PRO A 188 -8.87 9.07 -12.33
N GLU A 189 -7.98 8.12 -12.49
CA GLU A 189 -7.52 7.17 -11.48
C GLU A 189 -6.03 7.33 -11.14
N ASP A 190 -5.36 8.39 -11.64
CA ASP A 190 -4.15 8.91 -11.00
C ASP A 190 -4.46 9.85 -9.82
N THR A 191 -5.75 10.10 -9.53
CA THR A 191 -6.15 10.54 -8.20
C THR A 191 -6.22 9.31 -7.29
N PRO A 192 -5.47 9.29 -6.18
CA PRO A 192 -5.57 8.19 -5.22
C PRO A 192 -7.03 8.08 -4.76
N ASP A 193 -7.61 6.89 -4.88
CA ASP A 193 -8.86 6.52 -4.21
C ASP A 193 -8.71 6.92 -2.74
N LEU A 194 -9.43 7.97 -2.35
CA LEU A 194 -9.78 8.15 -0.94
C LEU A 194 -10.78 7.06 -0.66
N ASP A 195 -10.30 5.93 -0.12
CA ASP A 195 -11.11 4.83 0.42
C ASP A 195 -12.18 5.45 1.34
N LEU A 196 -13.38 5.64 0.80
CA LEU A 196 -14.58 5.73 1.60
C LEU A 196 -14.85 4.30 2.07
N PRO A 197 -14.92 4.05 3.39
CA PRO A 197 -15.21 2.72 3.88
C PRO A 197 -16.57 2.23 3.33
N ASP A 198 -16.60 0.97 2.88
CA ASP A 198 -17.80 0.30 2.41
C ASP A 198 -18.93 0.40 3.48
N PRO A 199 -20.17 0.76 3.09
CA PRO A 199 -21.27 0.97 4.03
C PRO A 199 -21.84 -0.31 4.67
N ASP A 200 -21.27 -1.48 4.38
CA ASP A 200 -21.77 -2.79 4.85
C ASP A 200 -20.98 -3.37 6.06
N ASP A 201 -19.97 -2.68 6.58
CA ASP A 201 -19.19 -3.11 7.77
C ASP A 201 -19.54 -2.32 9.05
N VAL A 202 -20.78 -1.82 9.16
CA VAL A 202 -21.31 -1.30 10.42
C VAL A 202 -21.87 -2.46 11.24
N ALA A 203 -21.00 -3.07 12.06
CA ALA A 203 -21.45 -3.88 13.18
C ALA A 203 -22.36 -3.03 14.10
N PRO A 204 -23.49 -3.57 14.60
CA PRO A 204 -24.39 -2.79 15.43
C PRO A 204 -23.72 -2.51 16.78
N GLU A 205 -23.47 -1.24 17.06
CA GLU A 205 -23.05 -0.73 18.37
C GLU A 205 -24.11 -1.12 19.42
N ALA A 206 -23.65 -1.88 20.42
CA ALA A 206 -24.41 -2.16 21.62
C ALA A 206 -24.53 -0.87 22.46
N SER A 207 -25.76 -0.57 22.84
CA SER A 207 -26.12 0.48 23.78
C SER A 207 -25.52 0.22 25.17
N GLU A 208 -24.65 1.12 25.64
CA GLU A 208 -24.34 1.28 27.07
C GLU A 208 -24.95 2.61 27.55
N GLU A 209 -25.77 2.51 28.60
CA GLU A 209 -26.45 3.59 29.30
C GLU A 209 -25.45 4.47 30.08
N PRO A 210 -25.74 5.76 30.33
CA PRO A 210 -24.81 6.64 31.02
C PRO A 210 -24.85 6.44 32.54
N GLU A 211 -23.69 6.17 33.12
CA GLU A 211 -23.47 6.23 34.57
C GLU A 211 -23.51 7.68 35.05
N ALA A 212 -24.49 8.00 35.89
CA ALA A 212 -24.51 9.20 36.71
C ALA A 212 -23.68 8.95 37.98
N SER A 213 -22.49 9.53 38.06
CA SER A 213 -21.72 9.66 39.31
C SER A 213 -21.73 11.13 39.73
N ALA A 214 -22.52 11.42 40.75
CA ALA A 214 -22.42 12.62 41.56
C ALA A 214 -21.52 12.29 42.74
N ASP A 215 -20.36 12.94 42.83
CA ASP A 215 -19.70 13.20 44.11
C ASP A 215 -18.73 14.37 43.95
N SER A 216 -19.06 15.50 44.56
CA SER A 216 -18.15 16.63 44.76
C SER A 216 -18.22 17.01 46.23
N GLU A 217 -17.18 16.65 46.97
CA GLU A 217 -16.94 17.09 48.34
C GLU A 217 -16.42 18.54 48.42
N VAL A 218 -16.64 19.10 49.62
CA VAL A 218 -15.93 20.19 50.32
C VAL A 218 -16.52 21.60 50.25
N SER A 219 -17.13 22.02 51.38
CA SER A 219 -16.72 23.16 52.23
C SER A 219 -17.71 23.28 53.41
N GLU A 220 -17.28 22.95 54.63
CA GLU A 220 -16.94 23.89 55.73
C GLU A 220 -18.12 24.73 56.25
N ASP A 221 -18.61 24.42 57.45
CA ASP A 221 -18.65 25.36 58.60
C ASP A 221 -19.10 24.64 59.89
N PRO A 222 -18.45 24.88 61.07
CA PRO A 222 -18.90 24.38 62.35
C PRO A 222 -19.42 25.52 63.23
N GLU A 223 -20.71 25.59 63.58
CA GLU A 223 -21.12 26.41 64.72
C GLU A 223 -22.49 26.01 65.35
N ASP A 224 -22.39 25.67 66.63
CA ASP A 224 -23.25 26.07 67.76
C ASP A 224 -24.67 25.48 68.01
N LYS A 225 -24.77 24.90 69.23
CA LYS A 225 -25.86 24.95 70.23
C LYS A 225 -27.13 24.06 70.19
N ALA A 226 -27.27 23.38 71.34
CA ALA A 226 -28.44 23.28 72.23
C ALA A 226 -29.49 22.18 71.96
N SER A 227 -29.44 21.09 72.74
CA SER A 227 -30.15 20.92 74.03
C SER A 227 -29.89 19.54 74.61
#